data_AF-A0A2T4WLZ7-F1
#
_entry.id   AF-A0A2T4WLZ7-F1
#
_cell.length_a   1.000
_cell.length_b   1.000
_cell.length_c   1.000
_cell.angle_alpha   90.00
_cell.angle_beta   90.00
_cell.angle_gamma   90.00
#
_symmetry.space_group_name_H-M   'P 1'
#
loop_
_entity.id
_entity.type
_entity.pdbx_description
1 polymer ?
#
loop_
_entity_poly.entity_id
_entity_poly.type
_entity_poly.pdbx_seq_one_letter_code
_entity_poly.pdbx_strand_id
1 'polypeptide(L)' 'MLVLSALFTTCKENAEDVDASSGATMKSISNMKATSNSDWWPNQLNLSMLRQNASLSNPMGVDY' A
#
# COMPACT_ATOMS: atom_id res chain seq x y z
N MET A 1 17.54 -46.45 23.99
CA MET A 1 18.04 -45.20 24.62
C MET A 1 16.84 -44.32 24.90
N LEU A 2 16.47 -44.26 26.17
CA LEU A 2 15.30 -43.60 26.72
C LEU A 2 15.57 -42.09 26.89
N VAL A 3 14.56 -41.28 26.53
CA VAL A 3 14.27 -39.89 26.96
C VAL A 3 15.25 -38.78 26.56
N LEU A 4 14.77 -37.85 25.72
CA LEU A 4 14.91 -36.43 26.05
C LEU A 4 13.72 -35.62 25.51
N SER A 5 12.74 -35.47 26.40
CA SER A 5 11.89 -34.29 26.62
C SER A 5 11.36 -33.49 25.44
N ALA A 6 10.04 -33.52 25.34
CA ALA A 6 9.24 -32.41 24.84
C ALA A 6 9.71 -31.06 25.40
N LEU A 7 9.88 -30.07 24.53
CA LEU A 7 9.66 -28.69 24.89
C LEU A 7 9.05 -27.98 23.68
N PHE A 8 7.73 -27.82 23.78
CA PHE A 8 6.96 -26.65 23.40
C PHE A 8 7.43 -25.80 22.22
N THR A 9 6.52 -25.66 21.27
CA THR A 9 6.21 -24.37 20.63
C THR A 9 7.41 -23.59 20.09
N THR A 10 7.60 -23.70 18.77
CA THR A 10 7.91 -22.50 18.02
C THR A 10 6.95 -22.43 16.83
N CYS A 11 5.68 -22.15 17.14
CA CYS A 11 4.95 -21.27 16.25
C CYS A 11 5.70 -19.94 16.31
N LYS A 12 6.53 -19.67 15.30
CA LYS A 12 7.13 -18.36 15.11
C LYS A 12 6.04 -17.42 14.61
N GLU A 13 5.28 -16.88 15.53
CA GLU A 13 4.54 -15.64 15.32
C GLU A 13 5.44 -14.50 15.78
N ASN A 14 6.18 -13.94 14.83
CA ASN A 14 6.69 -12.59 15.00
C ASN A 14 5.73 -11.68 14.24
N ALA A 15 4.56 -11.46 14.82
CA ALA A 15 3.81 -10.24 14.59
C ALA A 15 4.53 -9.15 15.39
N GLU A 16 5.44 -8.43 14.75
CA GLU A 16 5.84 -7.13 15.29
C GLU A 16 4.71 -6.16 14.98
N ASP A 17 4.04 -5.72 16.05
CA ASP A 17 3.08 -4.64 16.06
C ASP A 17 3.73 -3.37 15.51
N VAL A 18 3.45 -3.04 14.24
CA VAL A 18 3.67 -1.67 13.75
C VAL A 18 2.41 -0.86 14.06
N ASP A 19 2.59 0.00 15.05
CA ASP A 19 1.62 0.83 15.70
C ASP A 19 0.86 1.75 14.74
N ALA A 20 -0.44 1.83 15.00
CA ALA A 20 -1.49 2.34 14.11
C ALA A 20 -1.49 3.87 13.92
N SER A 21 -0.39 4.45 13.41
CA SER A 21 -0.27 5.90 13.17
C SER A 21 -0.10 6.29 11.69
N SER A 22 -0.14 5.37 10.72
CA SER A 22 -0.06 5.75 9.29
C SER A 22 -0.78 4.78 8.36
N GLY A 23 -1.98 5.14 7.90
CA GLY A 23 -2.64 4.59 6.69
C GLY A 23 -2.77 3.06 6.61
N ALA A 24 -3.81 2.50 7.23
CA ALA A 24 -4.10 1.06 7.32
C ALA A 24 -4.56 0.37 6.00
N THR A 25 -4.00 0.76 4.86
CA THR A 25 -3.92 -0.13 3.70
C THR A 25 -2.45 -0.26 3.36
N MET A 26 -1.85 -1.40 3.71
CA MET A 26 -0.61 -1.84 3.09
C MET A 26 -0.94 -2.07 1.60
N LYS A 27 -0.86 -1.02 0.79
CA LYS A 27 -0.80 -1.18 -0.67
C LYS A 27 0.44 -2.01 -0.89
N SER A 28 0.27 -3.30 -1.19
CA SER A 28 1.39 -4.19 -1.47
C SER A 28 2.39 -3.47 -2.36
N ILE A 29 3.69 -3.54 -2.04
CA ILE A 29 4.75 -2.93 -2.87
C ILE A 29 4.59 -3.39 -4.33
N SER A 30 4.02 -4.57 -4.57
CA SER A 30 3.67 -5.08 -5.91
C SER A 30 2.74 -4.15 -6.70
N ASN A 31 1.81 -3.43 -6.04
CA ASN A 31 0.89 -2.48 -6.67
C ASN A 31 1.49 -1.07 -6.84
N MET A 32 2.68 -0.82 -6.29
CA MET A 32 3.39 0.45 -6.46
C MET A 32 4.00 0.56 -7.86
N LYS A 33 4.24 -0.58 -8.52
CA LYS A 33 4.84 -0.68 -9.86
C LYS A 33 3.89 -1.42 -10.82
N ALA A 34 2.61 -1.08 -10.79
CA ALA A 34 1.69 -1.49 -11.84
C ALA A 34 2.00 -0.72 -13.12
N THR A 35 2.00 -1.39 -14.27
CA THR A 35 2.18 -0.73 -15.57
C THR A 35 1.03 0.24 -15.82
N SER A 36 1.39 1.46 -16.17
CA SER A 36 0.49 2.56 -16.45
C SER A 36 0.28 2.72 -17.95
N ASN A 37 -0.77 3.43 -18.37
CA ASN A 37 -0.99 3.71 -19.79
C ASN A 37 0.19 4.48 -20.43
N SER A 38 0.94 5.26 -19.65
CA SER A 38 2.18 5.93 -20.11
C SER A 38 3.30 4.96 -20.46
N ASP A 39 3.34 3.79 -19.82
CA ASP A 39 4.34 2.77 -20.13
C ASP A 39 4.02 2.05 -21.45
N TRP A 40 2.73 1.93 -21.81
CA TRP A 40 2.28 1.30 -23.05
C TRP A 40 2.27 2.24 -24.25
N TRP A 41 1.95 3.52 -24.04
CA TRP A 41 1.91 4.54 -25.10
C TRP A 41 2.76 5.76 -24.72
N PRO A 42 4.09 5.70 -24.96
CA PRO A 42 5.01 6.76 -24.52
C PRO A 42 4.76 8.12 -25.19
N ASN A 43 4.11 8.14 -26.36
CA ASN A 43 3.79 9.36 -27.11
C ASN A 43 2.31 9.79 -26.99
N GLN A 44 1.59 9.34 -25.96
CA GLN A 44 0.21 9.77 -25.75
C GLN A 44 0.12 11.25 -25.32
N LEU A 45 -0.97 11.91 -25.71
CA LEU A 45 -1.26 13.27 -25.23
C LEU A 45 -1.59 13.24 -23.73
N ASN A 46 -0.87 14.04 -22.93
CA ASN A 46 -1.08 14.11 -21.48
C ASN A 46 -2.28 15.01 -21.12
N LEU A 47 -3.41 14.38 -20.76
CA LEU A 47 -4.64 15.07 -20.32
C LEU A 47 -4.69 15.34 -18.81
N SER A 48 -3.73 14.83 -18.03
CA SER A 48 -3.72 14.97 -16.56
C SER A 48 -3.69 16.44 -16.13
N MET A 49 -3.12 17.32 -16.96
CA MET A 49 -3.07 18.77 -16.72
C MET A 49 -4.46 19.41 -16.64
N LEU A 50 -5.43 18.92 -17.41
CA LEU A 50 -6.79 19.46 -17.42
C LEU A 50 -7.59 19.12 -16.17
N ARG A 51 -7.12 18.15 -15.37
CA ARG A 51 -7.81 17.65 -14.18
C ARG A 51 -7.08 18.02 -12.89
N GLN A 52 -6.02 18.82 -12.97
CA GLN A 52 -5.34 19.34 -11.79
C GLN A 52 -6.31 20.20 -10.97
N ASN A 53 -6.24 20.09 -9.64
CA ASN A 53 -7.10 20.82 -8.70
C ASN A 53 -8.61 20.58 -8.88
N ALA A 54 -9.00 19.36 -9.28
CA ALA A 54 -10.41 18.98 -9.28
C ALA A 54 -11.01 19.15 -7.88
N SER A 55 -12.27 19.62 -7.80
CA SER A 55 -12.98 19.81 -6.53
C SER A 55 -13.01 18.56 -5.64
N LEU A 56 -13.04 17.36 -6.24
CA LEU A 56 -12.96 16.09 -5.54
C LEU A 56 -11.65 15.90 -4.75
N SER A 57 -10.56 16.51 -5.20
CA SER A 57 -9.26 16.45 -4.53
C SER A 57 -9.06 17.54 -3.47
N ASN A 58 -10.03 18.44 -3.30
CA ASN A 58 -9.96 19.51 -2.30
C ASN A 58 -10.33 18.96 -0.91
N PRO A 59 -9.39 18.93 0.06
CA PRO A 59 -9.69 18.48 1.43
C PRO A 59 -10.62 19.45 2.17
N MET A 60 -10.74 20.70 1.70
CA MET A 60 -11.63 21.69 2.30
C MET A 60 -13.10 21.47 1.90
N GLY A 61 -13.45 20.58 0.97
CA GLY A 61 -14.85 20.40 0.55
C GLY A 61 -15.39 21.56 -0.32
N VAL A 62 -16.71 21.59 -0.53
CA VAL A 62 -17.38 22.54 -1.45
C VAL A 62 -17.87 23.84 -0.78
N ASP A 63 -17.97 23.84 0.56
CA ASP A 63 -18.62 24.89 1.35
C ASP A 63 -17.64 25.82 2.09
N TYR A 64 -16.33 25.74 1.79
CA TYR A 64 -15.25 26.39 2.54
C TYR A 64 -14.39 27.30 1.66
#